data_AF-A1SGD7-F1
#
_entry.id   AF-A1SGD7-F1
#
_cell.length_a   1.000
_cell.length_b   1.000
_cell.length_c   1.000
_cell.angle_alpha   90.00
_cell.angle_beta   90.00
_cell.angle_gamma   90.00
#
_symmetry.space_group_name_H-M   'P 1'
#
loop_
_entity.id
_entity.type
_entity.pdbx_description
1 polymer ?
#
loop_
_entity_poly.entity_id
_entity_poly.type
_entity_poly.pdbx_seq_one_letter_code
_entity_poly.pdbx_strand_id
1 'polypeptide(L)'
;MRGVADAFYAAIGSDDGGTACAALAPNTRRELQQSAKAPCPRAILSEEVPAADGAAAVQVFGTMAQVRYADDTVFLSRFRFGWRVLAAACVPQAHGPYDCRIKGG
;
A
#
# COMPACT_ATOMS: atom_id res chain seq x y z
N MET A 1 -12.42 -0.84 -0.98
CA MET A 1 -11.27 -0.06 -0.47
C MET A 1 -10.62 -0.76 0.71
N ARG A 2 -11.28 -0.88 1.88
CA ARG A 2 -10.74 -1.61 3.04
C ARG A 2 -10.34 -3.05 2.69
N GLY A 3 -11.22 -3.81 2.06
CA GLY A 3 -10.87 -5.17 1.61
C GLY A 3 -9.71 -5.27 0.61
N VAL A 4 -9.35 -4.19 -0.10
CA VAL A 4 -8.13 -4.16 -0.95
C VAL A 4 -6.90 -3.94 -0.08
N ALA A 5 -7.01 -3.07 0.93
CA ALA A 5 -5.95 -2.87 1.91
C ALA A 5 -5.72 -4.15 2.75
N ASP A 6 -6.79 -4.75 3.29
CA ASP A 6 -6.69 -5.99 4.06
C ASP A 6 -6.04 -7.11 3.23
N ALA A 7 -6.47 -7.28 1.97
CA ALA A 7 -5.89 -8.28 1.08
C ALA A 7 -4.41 -7.99 0.74
N PHE A 8 -4.02 -6.72 0.65
CA PHE A 8 -2.63 -6.34 0.44
C PHE A 8 -1.75 -6.73 1.64
N TYR A 9 -2.15 -6.41 2.86
CA TYR A 9 -1.38 -6.80 4.06
C TYR A 9 -1.40 -8.31 4.29
N ALA A 10 -2.51 -8.99 4.03
CA ALA A 10 -2.59 -10.45 4.12
C ALA A 10 -1.65 -11.13 3.10
N ALA A 11 -1.54 -10.59 1.90
CA ALA A 11 -0.62 -11.10 0.87
C ALA A 11 0.84 -10.91 1.30
N ILE A 12 1.21 -9.75 1.85
CA ILE A 12 2.54 -9.51 2.40
C ILE A 12 2.85 -10.47 3.55
N GLY A 13 1.93 -10.61 4.51
CA GLY A 13 2.10 -11.50 5.65
C GLY A 13 2.14 -13.00 5.30
N SER A 14 1.74 -13.36 4.08
CA SER A 14 1.81 -14.73 3.55
C SER A 14 2.92 -14.93 2.52
N ASP A 15 3.84 -13.96 2.38
CA ASP A 15 4.90 -13.92 1.36
C ASP A 15 4.39 -14.04 -0.10
N ASP A 16 3.12 -13.70 -0.34
CA ASP A 16 2.53 -13.65 -1.69
C ASP A 16 2.75 -12.28 -2.33
N GLY A 17 3.99 -12.06 -2.77
CA GLY A 17 4.36 -10.85 -3.49
C GLY A 17 3.59 -10.66 -4.81
N GLY A 18 3.06 -11.73 -5.40
CA GLY A 18 2.28 -11.66 -6.64
C GLY A 18 0.95 -10.94 -6.42
N THR A 19 0.20 -11.40 -5.43
CA THR A 19 -1.07 -10.80 -5.02
C THR A 19 -0.86 -9.38 -4.48
N ALA A 20 0.17 -9.17 -3.65
CA ALA A 20 0.50 -7.86 -3.11
C ALA A 20 0.80 -6.83 -4.23
N CYS A 21 1.57 -7.24 -5.24
CA CYS A 21 1.85 -6.40 -6.41
C CYS A 21 0.66 -6.14 -7.32
N ALA A 22 -0.31 -7.05 -7.38
CA ALA A 22 -1.53 -6.86 -8.16
C ALA A 22 -2.46 -5.80 -7.53
N ALA A 23 -2.35 -5.61 -6.20
CA ALA A 23 -3.08 -4.58 -5.47
C ALA A 23 -2.50 -3.17 -5.65
N LEU A 24 -1.21 -3.05 -6.02
CA LEU A 24 -0.55 -1.77 -6.27
C LEU A 24 -1.12 -1.05 -7.49
N ALA A 25 -1.15 0.28 -7.41
CA ALA A 25 -1.38 1.12 -8.58
C ALA A 25 -0.23 0.95 -9.59
N PRO A 26 -0.49 1.10 -10.90
CA PRO A 26 0.54 0.90 -11.92
C PRO A 26 1.80 1.75 -11.72
N ASN A 27 1.66 3.02 -11.33
CA ASN A 27 2.81 3.90 -11.05
C ASN A 27 3.59 3.43 -9.82
N THR A 28 2.92 3.20 -8.69
CA THR A 28 3.52 2.65 -7.46
C THR A 28 4.31 1.37 -7.72
N ARG A 29 3.72 0.46 -8.52
CA ARG A 29 4.39 -0.77 -8.93
C ARG A 29 5.66 -0.50 -9.73
N ARG A 30 5.61 0.40 -10.72
CA ARG A 30 6.77 0.74 -11.55
C ARG A 30 7.88 1.38 -10.72
N GLU A 31 7.53 2.31 -9.84
CA GLU A 31 8.51 2.99 -8.98
C GLU A 31 9.20 2.03 -8.02
N LEU A 32 8.43 1.15 -7.35
CA LEU A 32 8.98 0.11 -6.49
C LEU A 32 10.00 -0.77 -7.24
N GLN A 33 9.66 -1.20 -8.46
CA GLN A 33 10.56 -2.00 -9.29
C GLN A 33 11.85 -1.26 -9.67
N GLN A 34 11.73 0.04 -9.97
CA GLN A 34 12.87 0.88 -10.35
C GLN A 34 13.79 1.14 -9.15
N SER A 35 13.23 1.46 -7.99
CA SER A 35 13.97 1.74 -6.75
C SER A 35 14.67 0.49 -6.22
N ALA A 36 13.95 -0.64 -6.13
CA ALA A 36 14.51 -1.91 -5.66
C ALA A 36 15.40 -2.61 -6.70
N LYS A 37 15.39 -2.16 -7.96
CA LYS A 37 16.05 -2.81 -9.11
C LYS A 37 15.70 -4.30 -9.21
N ALA A 38 14.45 -4.64 -8.92
CA ALA A 38 13.95 -6.01 -8.84
C ALA A 38 12.51 -6.13 -9.37
N PRO A 39 12.06 -7.34 -9.77
CA PRO A 39 10.65 -7.58 -10.08
C PRO A 39 9.76 -7.28 -8.88
N CYS A 40 8.56 -6.73 -9.12
CA CYS A 40 7.68 -6.28 -8.04
C CYS A 40 7.44 -7.34 -6.96
N PRO A 41 7.09 -8.61 -7.29
CA PRO A 41 6.79 -9.61 -6.28
C PRO A 41 7.94 -9.87 -5.31
N ARG A 42 9.18 -9.63 -5.74
CA ARG A 42 10.36 -9.73 -4.88
C ARG A 42 10.61 -8.42 -4.14
N ALA A 43 10.50 -7.29 -4.83
CA ALA A 43 10.73 -5.97 -4.25
C ALA A 43 9.79 -5.69 -3.07
N ILE A 44 8.49 -5.98 -3.24
CA ILE A 44 7.46 -5.66 -2.25
C ILE A 44 7.64 -6.37 -0.91
N LEU A 45 8.16 -7.61 -0.94
CA LEU A 45 8.41 -8.39 0.28
C LEU A 45 9.67 -7.91 1.01
N SER A 46 10.56 -7.20 0.32
CA SER A 46 11.77 -6.62 0.91
C SER A 46 11.55 -5.25 1.56
N GLU A 47 10.37 -4.63 1.39
CA GLU A 47 10.08 -3.29 1.91
C GLU A 47 9.77 -3.26 3.42
N GLU A 48 9.85 -4.41 4.11
CA GLU A 48 9.62 -4.55 5.56
C GLU A 48 8.30 -3.92 5.99
N VAL A 49 7.25 -4.13 5.19
CA VAL A 49 5.92 -3.60 5.46
C VAL A 49 5.37 -4.28 6.72
N PRO A 50 4.94 -3.52 7.74
CA PRO A 50 4.41 -4.11 8.97
C PRO A 50 3.15 -4.92 8.67
N ALA A 51 2.91 -5.95 9.48
CA ALA A 51 1.61 -6.59 9.52
C ALA A 51 0.59 -5.54 9.97
N ALA A 52 -0.45 -5.33 9.17
CA ALA A 52 -1.57 -4.48 9.54
C ALA A 52 -2.86 -5.27 9.36
N ASP A 53 -3.50 -5.56 10.47
CA ASP A 53 -4.76 -6.27 10.55
C ASP A 53 -5.75 -5.54 11.49
N GLY A 54 -7.00 -6.00 11.50
CA GLY A 54 -7.99 -5.55 12.48
C GLY A 54 -8.72 -4.24 12.15
N ALA A 55 -9.07 -3.51 13.21
CA ALA A 55 -9.95 -2.34 13.14
C ALA A 55 -9.26 -1.16 12.46
N ALA A 56 -9.80 -0.74 11.32
CA ALA A 56 -9.25 0.37 10.55
C ALA A 56 -10.25 1.52 10.44
N ALA A 57 -9.76 2.75 10.64
CA ALA A 57 -10.51 3.96 10.31
C ALA A 57 -10.38 4.23 8.81
N VAL A 58 -11.50 4.40 8.12
CA VAL A 58 -11.52 4.64 6.68
C VAL A 58 -12.07 6.03 6.40
N GLN A 59 -11.30 6.83 5.66
CA GLN A 59 -11.71 8.15 5.17
C GLN A 59 -11.66 8.16 3.64
N VAL A 60 -12.66 8.76 2.99
CA VAL A 60 -12.77 8.83 1.52
C VAL A 60 -12.85 10.28 1.09
N PHE A 61 -11.99 10.64 0.16
CA PHE A 61 -11.89 11.97 -0.44
C PHE A 61 -12.02 11.84 -1.96
N GLY A 62 -13.27 11.84 -2.44
CA GLY A 62 -13.57 11.67 -3.86
C GLY A 62 -13.13 10.29 -4.38
N THR A 63 -12.09 10.28 -5.21
CA THR A 63 -11.51 9.04 -5.76
C THR A 63 -10.37 8.48 -4.91
N MET A 64 -9.95 9.19 -3.85
CA MET A 64 -8.90 8.74 -2.93
C MET A 64 -9.51 8.21 -1.64
N ALA A 65 -8.83 7.27 -1.01
CA ALA A 65 -9.19 6.75 0.30
C ALA A 65 -7.93 6.60 1.16
N GLN A 66 -8.09 6.86 2.45
CA GLN A 66 -7.09 6.59 3.47
C GLN A 66 -7.66 5.52 4.40
N VAL A 67 -6.88 4.46 4.65
CA VAL A 67 -7.20 3.44 5.65
C VAL A 67 -6.09 3.47 6.70
N ARG A 68 -6.46 3.72 7.95
CA ARG A 68 -5.54 3.80 9.09
C ARG A 68 -5.76 2.61 10.00
N TYR A 69 -4.75 1.78 10.12
CA TYR A 69 -4.63 0.70 11.11
C TYR A 69 -3.93 1.24 12.36
N ALA A 70 -3.75 0.39 13.37
CA ALA A 70 -3.02 0.76 14.58
C ALA A 70 -1.57 1.15 14.28
N ASP A 71 -0.89 0.33 13.47
CA ASP A 71 0.56 0.44 13.21
C ASP A 71 0.89 0.91 11.78
N ASP A 72 -0.12 1.12 10.93
CA ASP A 72 0.12 1.54 9.54
C ASP A 72 -1.00 2.42 8.96
N THR A 73 -0.65 3.21 7.96
CA THR A 73 -1.58 3.93 7.10
C THR A 73 -1.35 3.54 5.65
N VAL A 74 -2.43 3.31 4.92
CA VAL A 74 -2.40 3.04 3.48
C VAL A 74 -3.31 4.02 2.74
N PHE A 75 -2.83 4.50 1.61
CA PHE A 75 -3.56 5.36 0.69
C PHE A 75 -3.94 4.57 -0.56
N LEU A 76 -5.20 4.66 -0.94
CA LEU A 76 -5.75 4.03 -2.13
C LEU A 76 -6.35 5.06 -3.06
N SER A 77 -6.39 4.74 -4.35
CA SER A 77 -7.17 5.48 -5.33
C SER A 77 -8.06 4.56 -6.15
N ARG A 78 -9.20 5.08 -6.58
CA ARG A 78 -10.18 4.37 -7.40
C ARG A 78 -9.79 4.50 -8.87
N PHE A 79 -9.42 3.38 -9.47
CA PHE A 79 -9.21 3.23 -10.90
C PHE A 79 -10.46 2.64 -11.57
N ARG A 80 -10.47 2.63 -12.92
CA ARG A 80 -11.55 2.03 -13.73
C ARG A 80 -11.89 0.58 -13.34
N PHE A 81 -10.92 -0.17 -12.83
CA PHE A 81 -11.05 -1.58 -12.45
C PHE A 81 -11.11 -1.81 -10.93
N GLY A 82 -11.36 -0.75 -10.14
CA GLY A 82 -11.46 -0.82 -8.69
C GLY A 82 -10.34 -0.08 -7.97
N TRP A 83 -10.27 -0.30 -6.65
CA TRP A 83 -9.30 0.36 -5.80
C TRP A 83 -7.89 -0.24 -5.97
N ARG A 84 -6.88 0.61 -5.89
CA ARG A 84 -5.46 0.24 -5.91
C ARG A 84 -4.69 1.02 -4.85
N VAL A 85 -3.67 0.38 -4.29
CA VAL A 85 -2.76 0.96 -3.31
C VAL A 85 -1.81 1.95 -4.00
N LEU A 86 -1.86 3.21 -3.61
CA LEU A 86 -0.94 4.25 -4.06
C LEU A 86 0.31 4.31 -3.18
N ALA A 87 0.11 4.19 -1.86
CA ALA A 87 1.18 4.20 -0.88
C ALA A 87 0.78 3.37 0.35
N ALA A 88 1.75 2.69 0.97
CA ALA A 88 1.58 1.84 2.14
C ALA A 88 2.82 1.91 3.04
N ALA A 89 2.75 1.34 4.26
CA ALA A 89 3.79 1.50 5.27
C ALA A 89 4.05 2.99 5.52
N CYS A 90 2.97 3.76 5.69
CA CYS A 90 2.99 5.20 5.85
C CYS A 90 2.88 5.61 7.33
N VAL A 91 3.93 6.23 7.85
CA VAL A 91 3.98 6.74 9.21
C VAL A 91 3.65 8.25 9.22
N PRO A 92 2.72 8.72 10.07
CA PRO A 92 2.45 10.14 10.20
C PRO A 92 3.67 10.86 10.78
N GLN A 93 4.09 11.95 10.13
CA GLN A 93 5.14 12.83 10.64
C GLN A 93 4.54 13.99 11.45
N ALA A 94 5.26 14.48 12.47
CA ALA A 94 4.81 15.61 13.29
C ALA A 94 4.61 16.90 12.45
N HIS A 95 5.43 17.06 11.42
CA HIS A 95 5.34 18.16 10.46
C HIS A 95 5.56 17.62 9.05
N GLY A 96 4.61 17.84 8.15
CA GLY A 96 4.74 17.48 6.73
C GLY A 96 3.90 16.27 6.30
N PRO A 97 4.15 15.75 5.07
CA PRO A 97 3.43 14.60 4.54
C PRO A 97 3.79 13.32 5.29
N TYR A 98 2.99 12.26 5.09
CA TYR A 98 3.32 10.93 5.60
C TYR A 98 4.62 10.42 4.98
N ASP A 99 5.41 9.70 5.77
CA ASP A 99 6.57 8.96 5.27
C ASP A 99 6.16 7.54 4.93
N CYS A 100 6.16 7.21 3.64
CA CYS A 100 5.73 5.92 3.13
C CYS A 100 6.93 5.15 2.57
N ARG A 101 7.10 3.90 3.00
CA ARG A 101 8.09 2.98 2.39
C ARG A 101 7.71 2.69 0.94
N ILE A 102 6.45 2.33 0.70
CA ILE A 102 5.91 2.09 -0.63
C ILE A 102 5.14 3.33 -1.07
N LYS A 103 5.53 3.92 -2.20
CA LYS A 103 4.84 5.06 -2.80
C LYS A 103 4.99 5.07 -4.32
N GLY A 104 4.02 5.71 -4.98
CA GLY A 104 4.06 6.02 -6.40
C GLY A 104 3.95 7.53 -6.60
N GLY A 105 4.88 8.09 -7.37
CA GLY A 105 4.90 9.46 -7.86
C GLY A 105 4.05 9.70 -9.09
#